data_AF-A0A1H6BU25-F1
#
_entry.id   AF-A0A1H6BU25-F1
#
_cell.length_a   1.000
_cell.length_b   1.000
_cell.length_c   1.000
_cell.angle_alpha   90.00
_cell.angle_beta   90.00
_cell.angle_gamma   90.00
#
_symmetry.space_group_name_H-M   'P 1'
#
loop_
_entity.id
_entity.type
_entity.pdbx_description
1 polymer ?
#
loop_
_entity_poly.entity_id
_entity_poly.type
_entity_poly.pdbx_seq_one_letter_code
_entity_poly.pdbx_strand_id
1 'polypeptide(L)'
;MTACRPPASTRTASSRSVPRRNPLDPGDDDLTPQQYDAKLRELPTDPRKLLAKVTADRHWIEGAREEGVPHEITPADIRAYTVIMLYLSRYGTMPPRLEAAMFRALALIPGVRMEQGVADPAGRVGLGIWFEGGHDFAYRRYEILDPKTYRYLGTRMVWLRDEYLGDGPEPAFRKGSVGGTALLASAIVDRPGERG
;
A
#
# COMPACT_ATOMS: atom_id res chain seq x y z
N MET A 1 -51.71 -12.84 -54.19
CA MET A 1 -51.36 -11.66 -53.36
C MET A 1 -50.80 -12.16 -52.05
N THR A 2 -49.53 -11.86 -51.82
CA THR A 2 -48.65 -12.37 -50.77
C THR A 2 -49.09 -11.86 -49.39
N ALA A 3 -49.35 -12.78 -48.44
CA ALA A 3 -49.54 -12.43 -47.04
C ALA A 3 -48.37 -12.98 -46.21
N CYS A 4 -47.68 -12.05 -45.57
CA CYS A 4 -46.44 -12.23 -44.82
C CYS A 4 -46.68 -13.03 -43.52
N ARG A 5 -45.84 -14.02 -43.26
CA ARG A 5 -45.85 -14.87 -42.06
C ARG A 5 -44.97 -14.20 -40.98
N PRO A 6 -45.45 -13.94 -39.75
CA PRO A 6 -44.59 -13.43 -38.68
C PRO A 6 -43.70 -14.56 -38.11
N PRO A 7 -42.46 -14.26 -37.67
CA PRO A 7 -41.54 -15.27 -37.16
C PRO A 7 -41.89 -15.71 -35.72
N ALA A 8 -41.53 -16.96 -35.42
CA ALA A 8 -41.72 -17.61 -34.13
C ALA A 8 -40.92 -16.91 -33.01
N SER A 9 -41.59 -16.69 -31.87
CA SER A 9 -40.95 -16.23 -30.63
C SER A 9 -40.11 -17.37 -30.03
N THR A 10 -38.80 -17.31 -30.21
CA THR A 10 -37.86 -18.09 -29.40
C THR A 10 -37.59 -17.34 -28.10
N ARG A 11 -38.19 -17.83 -27.02
CA ARG A 11 -37.93 -17.39 -25.65
C ARG A 11 -36.54 -17.91 -25.26
N THR A 12 -35.50 -17.13 -25.52
CA THR A 12 -34.14 -17.46 -25.07
C THR A 12 -34.10 -17.35 -23.55
N ALA A 13 -34.03 -18.49 -22.87
CA ALA A 13 -33.75 -18.53 -21.44
C ALA A 13 -32.36 -17.89 -21.23
N SER A 14 -32.34 -16.70 -20.64
CA SER A 14 -31.10 -16.07 -20.15
C SER A 14 -30.58 -16.93 -19.00
N SER A 15 -29.65 -17.83 -19.29
CA SER A 15 -28.83 -18.45 -18.28
C SER A 15 -28.04 -17.34 -17.61
N ARG A 16 -28.40 -16.97 -16.37
CA ARG A 16 -27.49 -16.22 -15.50
C ARG A 16 -26.26 -17.10 -15.30
N SER A 17 -25.20 -16.80 -16.02
CA SER A 17 -23.88 -17.30 -15.70
C SER A 17 -23.51 -16.68 -14.35
N VAL A 18 -23.67 -17.48 -13.29
CA VAL A 18 -22.94 -17.22 -12.05
C VAL A 18 -21.46 -17.22 -12.46
N PRO A 19 -20.69 -16.14 -12.25
CA PRO A 19 -19.27 -16.17 -12.52
C PRO A 19 -18.70 -17.30 -11.66
N ARG A 20 -18.13 -18.31 -12.32
CA ARG A 20 -17.40 -19.38 -11.65
C ARG A 20 -16.37 -18.67 -10.77
N ARG A 21 -16.42 -18.88 -9.45
CA ARG A 21 -15.32 -18.51 -8.57
C ARG A 21 -14.08 -19.17 -9.16
N ASN A 22 -13.20 -18.35 -9.73
CA ASN A 22 -11.84 -18.80 -9.97
C ASN A 22 -11.32 -19.25 -8.60
N PRO A 23 -10.74 -20.46 -8.47
CA PRO A 23 -10.12 -20.82 -7.21
C PRO A 23 -9.02 -19.79 -6.96
N LEU A 24 -9.16 -19.07 -5.84
CA LEU A 24 -8.18 -18.11 -5.39
C LEU A 24 -6.89 -18.91 -5.08
N ASP A 25 -5.80 -18.46 -5.67
CA ASP A 25 -4.45 -18.97 -5.39
C ASP A 25 -4.17 -18.76 -3.90
N PRO A 26 -3.72 -19.76 -3.11
CA PRO A 26 -3.51 -19.59 -1.67
C PRO A 26 -2.23 -18.78 -1.42
N GLY A 27 -2.26 -17.50 -1.77
CA GLY A 27 -1.47 -16.44 -1.18
C GLY A 27 -2.19 -15.84 0.03
N ASP A 28 -1.49 -15.01 0.80
CA ASP A 28 -2.03 -14.33 2.00
C ASP A 28 -3.20 -13.35 1.72
N ASP A 29 -3.61 -13.22 0.45
CA ASP A 29 -4.65 -12.30 -0.03
C ASP A 29 -6.08 -12.71 0.36
N ASP A 30 -6.26 -13.95 0.82
CA ASP A 30 -7.57 -14.51 1.22
C ASP A 30 -7.81 -14.51 2.74
N LEU A 31 -6.88 -13.97 3.53
CA LEU A 31 -7.03 -13.94 4.98
C LEU A 31 -8.19 -13.03 5.38
N THR A 32 -9.11 -13.57 6.19
CA THR A 32 -10.11 -12.73 6.87
C THR A 32 -9.40 -11.74 7.81
N PRO A 33 -10.02 -10.60 8.14
CA PRO A 33 -9.43 -9.63 9.08
C PRO A 33 -8.99 -10.26 10.42
N GLN A 34 -9.71 -11.27 10.91
CA GLN A 34 -9.40 -11.97 12.15
C GLN A 34 -8.18 -12.90 12.00
N GLN A 35 -8.07 -13.63 10.90
CA GLN A 35 -6.90 -14.48 10.62
C GLN A 35 -5.65 -13.62 10.41
N TYR A 36 -5.80 -12.47 9.75
CA TYR A 36 -4.71 -11.51 9.59
C TYR A 36 -4.26 -10.93 10.94
N ASP A 37 -5.20 -10.52 11.79
CA ASP A 37 -4.91 -10.05 13.15
C ASP A 37 -4.21 -11.13 14.00
N ALA A 38 -4.60 -12.41 13.87
CA ALA A 38 -3.88 -13.51 14.50
C ALA A 38 -2.42 -13.59 14.02
N LYS A 39 -2.17 -13.49 12.70
CA LYS A 39 -0.80 -13.44 12.14
C LYS A 39 -0.01 -12.24 12.64
N LEU A 40 -0.62 -11.06 12.73
CA LEU A 40 0.06 -9.87 13.25
C LEU A 40 0.53 -10.09 14.68
N ARG A 41 -0.26 -10.76 15.53
CA ARG A 41 0.12 -11.06 16.92
C ARG A 41 1.30 -12.02 17.05
N GLU A 42 1.63 -12.78 16.01
CA GLU A 42 2.82 -13.64 15.97
C GLU A 42 4.11 -12.85 15.72
N LEU A 43 4.01 -11.61 15.23
CA LEU A 43 5.18 -10.78 14.97
C LEU A 43 5.87 -10.36 16.28
N PRO A 44 7.21 -10.30 16.32
CA PRO A 44 7.93 -9.85 17.49
C PRO A 44 7.57 -8.41 17.87
N THR A 45 7.35 -8.15 19.16
CA THR A 45 7.15 -6.78 19.68
C THR A 45 8.44 -6.14 20.21
N ASP A 46 9.58 -6.83 20.06
CA ASP A 46 10.90 -6.23 20.27
C ASP A 46 11.34 -5.55 18.95
N PRO A 47 11.66 -4.24 18.94
CA PRO A 47 11.94 -3.50 17.70
C PRO A 47 13.10 -4.08 16.89
N ARG A 48 14.15 -4.59 17.54
CA ARG A 48 15.32 -5.15 16.85
C ARG A 48 15.00 -6.52 16.26
N LYS A 49 14.30 -7.38 17.01
CA LYS A 49 13.84 -8.68 16.51
C LYS A 49 12.82 -8.50 15.37
N LEU A 50 11.94 -7.52 15.48
CA LEU A 50 10.96 -7.20 14.44
C LEU A 50 11.65 -6.74 13.16
N LEU A 51 12.59 -5.79 13.28
CA LEU A 51 13.38 -5.32 12.14
C LEU A 51 14.17 -6.47 11.51
N ALA A 52 14.87 -7.29 12.30
CA ALA A 52 15.59 -8.45 11.80
C ALA A 52 14.67 -9.46 11.10
N LYS A 53 13.47 -9.70 11.66
CA LYS A 53 12.46 -10.59 11.07
C LYS A 53 12.00 -10.07 9.71
N VAL A 54 11.67 -8.78 9.59
CA VAL A 54 11.24 -8.15 8.33
C VAL A 54 12.37 -8.16 7.29
N THR A 55 13.58 -7.80 7.68
CA THR A 55 14.73 -7.73 6.78
C THR A 55 15.13 -9.10 6.22
N ALA A 56 14.95 -10.18 6.98
CA ALA A 56 15.31 -11.54 6.58
C ALA A 56 14.17 -12.31 5.89
N ASP A 57 12.98 -11.71 5.77
CA ASP A 57 11.82 -12.40 5.23
C ASP A 57 11.90 -12.54 3.71
N ARG A 58 11.97 -13.80 3.24
CA ARG A 58 12.11 -14.12 1.82
C ARG A 58 10.91 -13.65 0.98
N HIS A 59 9.72 -13.58 1.56
CA HIS A 59 8.53 -13.09 0.87
C HIS A 59 8.75 -11.66 0.32
N TRP A 60 9.40 -10.80 1.13
CA TRP A 60 9.69 -9.41 0.78
C TRP A 60 10.99 -9.23 -0.01
N ILE A 61 11.88 -10.22 0.01
CA ILE A 61 13.14 -10.20 -0.75
C ILE A 61 12.90 -10.62 -2.20
N GLU A 62 12.14 -11.69 -2.42
CA GLU A 62 11.99 -12.27 -3.76
C GLU A 62 10.88 -11.59 -4.57
N GLY A 63 9.89 -10.99 -3.90
CA GLY A 63 8.76 -10.34 -4.55
C GLY A 63 7.97 -11.26 -5.49
N ALA A 64 7.00 -10.69 -6.22
CA ALA A 64 6.39 -11.38 -7.34
C ALA A 64 7.43 -11.48 -8.47
N ARG A 65 7.79 -12.70 -8.88
CA ARG A 65 8.66 -12.93 -10.04
C ARG A 65 7.82 -12.91 -11.30
N GLU A 66 7.95 -11.85 -12.10
CA GLU A 66 7.51 -11.88 -13.49
C GLU A 66 8.64 -12.41 -14.37
N GLU A 67 8.34 -13.48 -15.13
CA GLU A 67 9.31 -14.10 -16.02
C GLU A 67 9.75 -13.11 -17.12
N GLY A 68 11.06 -12.87 -17.25
CA GLY A 68 11.62 -11.95 -18.24
C GLY A 68 11.85 -10.51 -17.76
N VAL A 69 11.46 -10.16 -16.52
CA VAL A 69 11.76 -8.83 -15.93
C VAL A 69 13.06 -8.91 -15.11
N PRO A 70 14.08 -8.08 -15.39
CA PRO A 70 15.28 -8.01 -14.56
C PRO A 70 14.95 -7.72 -13.09
N HIS A 71 15.48 -8.53 -12.19
CA HIS A 71 15.20 -8.41 -10.77
C HIS A 71 16.18 -7.43 -10.12
N GLU A 72 15.71 -6.22 -9.82
CA GLU A 72 16.45 -5.30 -8.97
C GLU A 72 16.25 -5.67 -7.50
N ILE A 73 17.33 -6.07 -6.84
CA ILE A 73 17.31 -6.30 -5.39
C ILE A 73 17.33 -4.93 -4.71
N THR A 74 16.16 -4.46 -4.27
CA THR A 74 16.05 -3.26 -3.44
C THR A 74 16.97 -3.35 -2.21
N PRO A 75 17.70 -2.30 -1.80
CA PRO A 75 18.49 -2.32 -0.57
C PRO A 75 17.67 -2.74 0.66
N ALA A 76 18.32 -3.46 1.59
CA ALA A 76 17.65 -4.03 2.76
C ALA A 76 16.91 -2.99 3.62
N ASP A 77 17.53 -1.82 3.83
CA ASP A 77 16.96 -0.73 4.62
C ASP A 77 15.70 -0.15 3.96
N ILE A 78 15.71 0.01 2.63
CA ILE A 78 14.57 0.51 1.85
C ILE A 78 13.42 -0.48 1.90
N ARG A 79 13.71 -1.79 1.77
CA ARG A 79 12.67 -2.82 1.92
C ARG A 79 12.09 -2.81 3.32
N ALA A 80 12.92 -2.79 4.35
CA ALA A 80 12.46 -2.79 5.73
C ALA A 80 11.56 -1.57 6.02
N TYR A 81 11.95 -0.38 5.57
CA TYR A 81 11.13 0.82 5.62
C TYR A 81 9.79 0.62 4.92
N THR A 82 9.81 0.14 3.68
CA THR A 82 8.62 -0.07 2.85
C THR A 82 7.64 -1.05 3.49
N VAL A 83 8.13 -2.18 4.00
CA VAL A 83 7.29 -3.21 4.62
C VAL A 83 6.67 -2.72 5.92
N ILE A 84 7.46 -2.07 6.79
CA ILE A 84 6.92 -1.53 8.04
C ILE A 84 5.87 -0.45 7.75
N MET A 85 6.12 0.43 6.78
CA MET A 85 5.14 1.43 6.39
C MET A 85 3.90 0.84 5.73
N LEU A 86 4.01 -0.26 5.00
CA LEU A 86 2.87 -1.00 4.47
C LEU A 86 1.97 -1.51 5.60
N TYR A 87 2.54 -2.11 6.65
CA TYR A 87 1.76 -2.53 7.83
C TYR A 87 1.05 -1.34 8.49
N LEU A 88 1.77 -0.25 8.73
CA LEU A 88 1.22 0.92 9.43
C LEU A 88 0.16 1.68 8.60
N SER A 89 0.25 1.66 7.26
CA SER A 89 -0.66 2.41 6.38
C SER A 89 -1.93 1.64 6.00
N ARG A 90 -1.85 0.31 5.89
CA ARG A 90 -2.97 -0.52 5.42
C ARG A 90 -3.88 -1.01 6.53
N TYR A 91 -3.36 -1.14 7.75
CA TYR A 91 -4.14 -1.71 8.85
C TYR A 91 -4.63 -0.61 9.79
N GLY A 92 -5.94 -0.37 9.76
CA GLY A 92 -6.60 0.64 10.60
C GLY A 92 -6.56 0.34 12.11
N THR A 93 -6.20 -0.89 12.49
CA THR A 93 -6.06 -1.34 13.87
C THR A 93 -4.90 -2.34 13.98
N MET A 94 -3.85 -1.94 14.69
CA MET A 94 -2.70 -2.79 15.02
C MET A 94 -2.71 -3.10 16.52
N PRO A 95 -2.24 -4.28 16.96
CA PRO A 95 -1.97 -4.51 18.37
C PRO A 95 -1.04 -3.41 18.92
N PRO A 96 -1.38 -2.68 20.00
CA PRO A 96 -0.64 -1.48 20.40
C PRO A 96 0.86 -1.70 20.67
N ARG A 97 1.22 -2.88 21.21
CA ARG A 97 2.63 -3.23 21.45
C ARG A 97 3.40 -3.45 20.15
N LEU A 98 2.74 -3.98 19.13
CA LEU A 98 3.34 -4.21 17.82
C LEU A 98 3.48 -2.89 17.06
N GLU A 99 2.45 -2.03 17.09
CA GLU A 99 2.51 -0.70 16.49
C GLU A 99 3.66 0.14 17.07
N ALA A 100 3.80 0.16 18.40
CA ALA A 100 4.93 0.81 19.06
C ALA A 100 6.28 0.19 18.67
N ALA A 101 6.34 -1.14 18.48
CA ALA A 101 7.55 -1.82 18.02
C ALA A 101 7.91 -1.44 16.57
N MET A 102 6.92 -1.30 15.69
CA MET A 102 7.10 -0.86 14.29
C MET A 102 7.67 0.57 14.23
N PHE A 103 7.12 1.52 14.99
CA PHE A 103 7.66 2.88 15.03
C PHE A 103 9.09 2.92 15.58
N ARG A 104 9.39 2.15 16.63
CA ARG A 104 10.76 2.03 17.16
C ARG A 104 11.69 1.34 16.17
N ALA A 105 11.20 0.38 15.39
CA ALA A 105 11.99 -0.29 14.36
C ALA A 105 12.33 0.67 13.22
N LEU A 106 11.39 1.51 12.76
CA LEU A 106 11.67 2.57 11.77
C LEU A 106 12.83 3.48 12.20
N ALA A 107 12.86 3.86 13.49
CA ALA A 107 13.93 4.71 14.03
C ALA A 107 15.32 4.03 14.04
N LEU A 108 15.39 2.71 13.90
CA LEU A 108 16.64 1.96 13.82
C LEU A 108 17.16 1.82 12.39
N ILE A 109 16.34 2.12 11.37
CA ILE A 109 16.72 1.96 9.97
C ILE A 109 17.55 3.17 9.53
N PRO A 110 18.80 2.97 9.06
CA PRO A 110 19.60 4.03 8.46
C PRO A 110 18.88 4.67 7.28
N GLY A 111 18.87 6.00 7.23
CA GLY A 111 18.19 6.76 6.18
C GLY A 111 16.75 7.15 6.51
N VAL A 112 16.09 6.57 7.52
CA VAL A 112 14.78 7.09 7.93
C VAL A 112 14.92 8.49 8.55
N ARG A 113 14.05 9.39 8.12
CA ARG A 113 13.98 10.79 8.51
C ARG A 113 12.55 11.16 8.88
N MET A 114 12.42 12.19 9.72
CA MET A 114 11.14 12.73 10.16
C MET A 114 11.14 14.24 10.00
N GLU A 115 9.99 14.78 9.61
CA GLU A 115 9.74 16.20 9.42
C GLU A 115 8.37 16.54 9.98
N GLN A 116 8.29 17.54 10.87
CA GLN A 116 7.01 18.06 11.33
C GLN A 116 6.48 19.10 10.33
N GLY A 117 5.17 19.31 10.31
CA GLY A 117 4.57 20.34 9.46
C GLY A 117 4.23 19.87 8.05
N VAL A 118 4.31 18.56 7.77
CA VAL A 118 4.03 18.01 6.44
C VAL A 118 2.52 17.91 6.24
N ALA A 119 1.98 18.63 5.27
CA ALA A 119 0.56 18.61 4.96
C ALA A 119 0.20 17.49 3.97
N ASP A 120 -0.84 16.72 4.30
CA ASP A 120 -1.46 15.78 3.35
C ASP A 120 -2.30 16.52 2.29
N PRO A 121 -2.80 15.83 1.24
CA PRO A 121 -3.66 16.46 0.23
C PRO A 121 -4.98 17.04 0.75
N ALA A 122 -5.43 16.66 1.95
CA ALA A 122 -6.61 17.23 2.60
C ALA A 122 -6.27 18.49 3.44
N GLY A 123 -5.01 18.93 3.45
CA GLY A 123 -4.54 20.10 4.19
C GLY A 123 -4.28 19.84 5.68
N ARG A 124 -4.36 18.58 6.14
CA ARG A 124 -4.05 18.21 7.53
C ARG A 124 -2.54 18.17 7.70
N VAL A 125 -2.06 18.87 8.73
CA VAL A 125 -0.64 18.96 9.04
C VAL A 125 -0.25 17.82 9.98
N GLY A 126 0.74 17.03 9.57
CA GLY A 126 1.20 15.85 10.30
C GLY A 126 2.71 15.76 10.47
N LEU A 127 3.12 14.62 11.04
CA LEU A 127 4.49 14.15 11.10
C LEU A 127 4.79 13.34 9.83
N GLY A 128 5.61 13.88 8.94
CA GLY A 128 6.05 13.19 7.74
C GLY A 128 7.28 12.33 8.02
N ILE A 129 7.18 11.04 7.71
CA ILE A 129 8.28 10.08 7.73
C ILE A 129 8.71 9.82 6.29
N TRP A 130 10.01 9.88 6.01
CA TRP A 130 10.54 9.57 4.68
C TRP A 130 11.87 8.83 4.77
N PHE A 131 12.25 8.16 3.68
CA PHE A 131 13.51 7.45 3.58
C PHE A 131 14.51 8.22 2.71
N GLU A 132 15.62 8.63 3.31
CA GLU A 132 16.80 9.22 2.71
C GLU A 132 17.78 8.11 2.35
N GLY A 133 17.61 7.49 1.19
CA GLY A 133 18.63 6.59 0.69
C GLY A 133 18.32 5.90 -0.63
N GLY A 134 19.35 5.88 -1.47
CA GLY A 134 19.73 4.75 -2.31
C GLY A 134 19.07 4.64 -3.68
N HIS A 135 17.77 4.92 -3.82
CA HIS A 135 17.16 4.94 -5.15
C HIS A 135 17.18 6.35 -5.73
N ASP A 136 17.59 6.47 -6.99
CA ASP A 136 17.56 7.71 -7.77
C ASP A 136 16.11 8.04 -8.20
N PHE A 137 15.19 8.04 -7.23
CA PHE A 137 13.85 8.54 -7.45
C PHE A 137 13.92 10.05 -7.62
N ALA A 138 13.19 10.57 -8.60
CA ALA A 138 13.11 12.01 -8.83
C ALA A 138 12.34 12.75 -7.72
N TYR A 139 11.70 12.03 -6.80
CA TYR A 139 10.82 12.55 -5.77
C TYR A 139 11.19 12.09 -4.35
N ARG A 140 10.80 12.90 -3.37
CA ARG A 140 10.74 12.52 -1.96
C ARG A 140 9.31 12.13 -1.60
N ARG A 141 9.14 10.93 -1.03
CA ARG A 141 7.84 10.41 -0.55
C ARG A 141 7.77 10.41 0.97
N TYR A 142 6.78 11.11 1.49
CA TYR A 142 6.41 11.15 2.89
C TYR A 142 5.23 10.21 3.16
N GLU A 143 5.33 9.42 4.22
CA GLU A 143 4.21 8.81 4.93
C GLU A 143 3.83 9.76 6.07
N ILE A 144 2.57 10.19 6.12
CA ILE A 144 2.13 11.24 7.04
C ILE A 144 1.33 10.62 8.17
N LEU A 145 1.71 10.93 9.41
CA LEU A 145 1.02 10.51 10.63
C LEU A 145 0.43 11.70 11.37
N ASP A 146 -0.66 11.48 12.09
CA ASP A 146 -1.17 12.44 13.06
C ASP A 146 -0.15 12.59 14.22
N PRO A 147 0.24 13.82 14.59
CA PRO A 147 1.36 14.03 15.51
C PRO A 147 1.00 13.68 16.97
N LYS A 148 -0.29 13.52 17.30
CA LYS A 148 -0.75 13.20 18.66
C LYS A 148 -1.05 11.71 18.82
N THR A 149 -1.66 11.12 17.82
CA THR A 149 -2.20 9.76 17.85
C THR A 149 -1.38 8.77 17.03
N TYR A 150 -0.44 9.26 16.21
CA TYR A 150 0.35 8.47 15.26
C TYR A 150 -0.48 7.71 14.22
N ARG A 151 -1.78 8.02 14.10
CA ARG A 151 -2.64 7.43 13.07
C ARG A 151 -2.18 7.85 11.69
N TYR A 152 -2.20 6.91 10.75
CA TYR A 152 -1.87 7.18 9.35
C TYR A 152 -2.85 8.17 8.72
N LEU A 153 -2.33 9.24 8.12
CA LEU A 153 -3.10 10.30 7.45
C LEU A 153 -3.04 10.19 5.93
N GLY A 154 -1.96 9.65 5.37
CA GLY A 154 -1.79 9.51 3.93
C GLY A 154 -0.35 9.69 3.45
N THR A 155 -0.20 10.08 2.20
CA THR A 155 1.10 10.28 1.55
C THR A 155 1.25 11.67 0.97
N ARG A 156 2.49 12.13 0.87
CA ARG A 156 2.85 13.29 0.04
C ARG A 156 4.12 12.98 -0.74
N MET A 157 4.13 13.27 -2.02
CA MET A 157 5.29 13.15 -2.89
C MET A 157 5.65 14.53 -3.43
N VAL A 158 6.94 14.88 -3.38
CA VAL A 158 7.47 16.13 -3.92
C VAL A 158 8.59 15.81 -4.90
N TRP A 159 8.43 16.18 -6.16
CA TRP A 159 9.45 15.99 -7.18
C TRP A 159 10.57 17.01 -7.01
N LEU A 160 11.77 16.52 -6.75
CA LEU A 160 12.97 17.33 -6.50
C LEU A 160 13.70 17.69 -7.81
N ARG A 161 13.44 16.94 -8.88
CA ARG A 161 13.92 17.16 -10.24
C ARG A 161 12.86 16.72 -11.25
N ASP A 162 13.05 17.08 -12.52
CA ASP A 162 12.21 16.57 -13.60
C ASP A 162 12.32 15.04 -13.68
N GLU A 163 11.18 14.38 -13.84
CA GLU A 163 11.07 12.94 -14.06
C GLU A 163 10.51 12.68 -15.46
N TYR A 164 11.24 11.89 -16.23
CA TYR A 164 10.85 11.46 -17.56
C TYR A 164 10.41 10.00 -17.47
N LEU A 165 9.23 9.70 -18.01
CA LEU A 165 8.74 8.32 -18.13
C LEU A 165 8.81 7.93 -19.60
N GLY A 166 9.63 6.93 -19.92
CA GLY A 166 9.96 6.57 -21.30
C GLY A 166 10.84 7.60 -22.00
N ASP A 167 10.88 7.55 -23.34
CA ASP A 167 11.80 8.33 -24.17
C ASP A 167 11.20 9.66 -24.69
N GLY A 168 10.11 10.12 -24.09
CA GLY A 168 9.44 11.37 -24.48
C GLY A 168 10.31 12.60 -24.17
N PRO A 169 10.26 13.66 -25.01
CA PRO A 169 11.05 14.88 -24.80
C PRO A 169 10.52 15.75 -23.64
N GLU A 170 9.29 15.51 -23.19
CA GLU A 170 8.65 16.26 -22.10
C GLU A 170 8.69 15.45 -20.80
N PRO A 171 8.95 16.08 -19.65
CA PRO A 171 8.90 15.39 -18.37
C PRO A 171 7.46 15.02 -18.02
N ALA A 172 7.27 13.78 -17.54
CA ALA A 172 6.00 13.33 -16.98
C ALA A 172 5.65 14.10 -15.70
N PHE A 173 6.67 14.44 -14.91
CA PHE A 173 6.54 15.29 -13.73
C PHE A 173 7.66 16.33 -13.72
N ARG A 174 7.29 17.60 -13.64
CA ARG A 174 8.25 18.70 -13.49
C ARG A 174 8.76 18.79 -12.07
N LYS A 175 9.98 19.30 -11.87
CA LYS A 175 10.49 19.70 -10.56
C LYS A 175 9.47 20.60 -9.85
N GLY A 176 9.22 20.30 -8.58
CA GLY A 176 8.23 21.00 -7.75
C GLY A 176 6.81 20.46 -7.87
N SER A 177 6.55 19.49 -8.76
CA SER A 177 5.27 18.78 -8.78
C SER A 177 5.00 18.12 -7.42
N VAL A 178 3.74 18.11 -7.01
CA VAL A 178 3.30 17.49 -5.76
C VAL A 178 2.20 16.49 -6.07
N GLY A 179 2.31 15.30 -5.50
CA GLY A 179 1.28 14.27 -5.51
C GLY A 179 1.05 13.71 -4.12
N GLY A 180 0.09 12.80 -3.97
CA GLY A 180 -0.15 12.14 -2.70
C GLY A 180 -1.56 11.61 -2.55
N THR A 181 -1.84 11.08 -1.37
CA THR A 181 -3.14 10.53 -0.97
C THR A 181 -3.50 11.02 0.43
N ALA A 182 -4.79 11.17 0.71
CA ALA A 182 -5.29 11.46 2.05
C ALA A 182 -6.29 10.37 2.46
N LEU A 183 -6.05 9.72 3.61
CA LEU A 183 -7.00 8.83 4.25
C LEU A 183 -8.05 9.67 4.97
N LEU A 184 -9.21 9.85 4.34
CA LEU A 184 -10.27 10.71 4.87
C LEU A 184 -11.04 10.04 6.02
N ALA A 185 -11.35 8.76 5.87
CA ALA A 185 -12.06 7.98 6.87
C ALA A 185 -11.65 6.51 6.81
N SER A 186 -11.64 5.87 7.97
CA SER A 186 -11.48 4.42 8.13
C SER A 186 -12.25 4.00 9.39
N ALA A 187 -13.08 2.97 9.25
CA ALA A 187 -13.89 2.42 10.33
C ALA A 187 -14.00 0.90 10.16
N ILE A 188 -14.10 0.19 11.28
CA ILE A 188 -14.52 -1.22 11.29
C ILE A 188 -16.04 -1.22 11.17
N VAL A 189 -16.56 -1.97 10.21
CA VAL A 189 -18.00 -2.11 9.95
C VAL A 189 -18.43 -3.55 10.10
N ASP A 190 -19.71 -3.78 10.39
CA ASP A 190 -20.23 -5.13 10.63
C ASP A 190 -20.44 -5.89 9.31
N ARG A 191 -20.79 -5.19 8.23
CA ARG A 191 -21.04 -5.80 6.91
C ARG A 191 -20.39 -5.05 5.75
N PRO A 192 -19.99 -5.77 4.68
CA PRO A 192 -19.54 -5.15 3.44
C PRO A 192 -20.58 -4.16 2.88
N GLY A 193 -20.12 -2.95 2.52
CA GLY A 193 -20.96 -1.89 1.94
C GLY A 193 -21.55 -0.90 2.95
N GLU A 194 -21.41 -1.15 4.26
CA GLU A 194 -21.74 -0.16 5.30
C GLU A 194 -20.70 0.98 5.30
N ARG A 195 -21.17 2.20 5.60
CA ARG A 195 -20.31 3.38 5.79
C ARG A 195 -20.25 3.69 7.29
N GLY A 196 -19.04 3.78 7.85
CA GLY A 196 -18.79 4.25 9.21
C GLY A 196 -18.57 5.76 9.29
#